data_AF-A0A7V2VHD4-F1
#
_entry.id   AF-A0A7V2VHD4-F1
#
_cell.length_a   1.000
_cell.length_b   1.000
_cell.length_c   1.000
_cell.angle_alpha   90.00
_cell.angle_beta   90.00
_cell.angle_gamma   90.00
#
_symmetry.space_group_name_H-M   'P 1'
#
loop_
_entity.id
_entity.type
_entity.pdbx_description
1 polymer ?
#
loop_
_entity_poly.entity_id
_entity_poly.type
_entity_poly.pdbx_seq_one_letter_code
_entity_poly.pdbx_strand_id
1 'polypeptide(L)'
;MKKIGIIICNRYHTCAGGKCLRSLRNREGAFALYEGEEVELVGYTTCGGCPGGNVEYAPAEMKKNGADVIHLATGLVVGYPPCPRL
;
A
#
# COMPACT_ATOMS: atom_id res chain seq x y z
N MET A 1 14.82 3.82 -11.91
CA MET A 1 14.15 4.12 -10.63
C MET A 1 12.67 3.88 -10.76
N LYS A 2 12.10 2.99 -9.94
CA LYS A 2 10.68 2.63 -9.93
C LYS A 2 9.95 3.35 -8.79
N LYS A 3 8.89 4.10 -9.12
CA LYS A 3 8.10 4.85 -8.13
C LYS A 3 6.93 4.02 -7.64
N ILE A 4 6.88 3.80 -6.33
CA ILE A 4 5.95 2.87 -5.70
C ILE A 4 5.00 3.61 -4.75
N GLY A 5 3.71 3.34 -4.88
CA GLY A 5 2.69 3.66 -3.88
C GLY A 5 2.31 2.43 -3.07
N ILE A 6 1.89 2.61 -1.82
CA ILE A 6 1.38 1.54 -0.96
C ILE A 6 0.02 1.94 -0.39
N ILE A 7 -0.96 1.06 -0.52
CA ILE A 7 -2.27 1.18 0.13
C ILE A 7 -2.42 0.05 1.15
N ILE A 8 -2.79 0.40 2.39
CA ILE A 8 -3.07 -0.56 3.46
C ILE A 8 -4.56 -0.57 3.82
N CYS A 9 -5.04 -1.61 4.49
CA CYS A 9 -6.38 -1.59 5.06
C CYS A 9 -6.46 -0.57 6.21
N ASN A 10 -7.53 0.23 6.24
CA ASN A 10 -7.75 1.25 7.28
C ASN A 10 -7.97 0.65 8.69
N ARG A 11 -8.19 -0.66 8.81
CA ARG A 11 -8.08 -1.33 10.10
C ARG A 11 -6.74 -1.02 10.78
N TYR A 12 -5.67 -0.95 9.98
CA TYR A 12 -4.32 -0.69 10.44
C TYR A 12 -3.96 0.79 10.27
N HIS A 13 -4.91 1.73 10.40
CA HIS A 13 -4.65 3.16 10.26
C HIS A 13 -3.64 3.71 11.27
N THR A 14 -3.46 3.03 12.42
CA THR A 14 -2.42 3.34 13.42
C THR A 14 -1.07 2.69 13.11
N CYS A 15 -0.95 1.93 12.02
CA CYS A 15 0.30 1.29 11.62
C CYS A 15 1.30 2.33 11.11
N ALA A 16 2.49 2.36 11.73
CA ALA A 16 3.60 3.21 11.31
C ALA A 16 4.28 2.78 9.99
N GLY A 17 3.80 1.70 9.35
CA GLY A 17 4.33 1.21 8.07
C GLY A 17 5.69 0.49 8.13
N GLY A 18 6.28 0.32 9.31
CA GLY A 18 7.65 -0.19 9.48
C GLY A 18 7.94 -1.51 8.73
N LYS A 19 7.04 -2.50 8.78
CA LYS A 19 7.21 -3.76 8.03
C LYS A 19 7.21 -3.53 6.51
N CYS A 20 6.26 -2.72 6.00
CA CYS A 20 6.18 -2.40 4.57
C CYS A 20 7.46 -1.69 4.10
N LEU A 21 7.94 -0.70 4.86
CA LEU A 21 9.14 0.06 4.54
C LEU A 21 10.41 -0.79 4.59
N ARG A 22 10.52 -1.67 5.61
CA ARG A 22 11.63 -2.62 5.72
C ARG A 22 11.62 -3.60 4.54
N SER A 23 10.48 -4.20 4.22
CA SER A 23 10.39 -5.15 3.12
C SER A 23 10.60 -4.48 1.76
N LEU A 24 10.19 -3.22 1.58
CA LEU A 24 10.56 -2.43 0.40
C LEU A 24 12.09 -2.29 0.31
N ARG A 25 12.75 -1.85 1.39
CA ARG A 25 14.22 -1.66 1.44
C ARG A 25 14.98 -2.96 1.17
N ASN A 26 14.56 -4.06 1.79
CA ASN A 26 15.22 -5.36 1.69
C ASN A 26 14.80 -6.17 0.46
N ARG A 27 13.87 -5.66 -0.37
CA ARG A 27 13.28 -6.37 -1.51
C ARG A 27 12.67 -7.73 -1.12
N GLU A 28 11.92 -7.74 -0.02
CA GLU A 28 11.26 -8.95 0.48
C GLU A 28 9.82 -9.08 -0.03
N GLY A 29 9.36 -10.32 -0.21
CA GLY A 29 7.97 -10.62 -0.57
C GLY A 29 7.60 -10.04 -1.94
N ALA A 30 6.51 -9.27 -2.00
CA ALA A 30 6.07 -8.62 -3.24
C ALA A 30 7.06 -7.58 -3.79
N PHE A 31 8.09 -7.18 -3.03
CA PHE A 31 9.12 -6.26 -3.51
C PHE A 31 10.34 -6.98 -4.12
N ALA A 32 10.41 -8.31 -4.08
CA ALA A 32 11.49 -9.09 -4.70
C ALA A 32 11.53 -8.90 -6.23
N LEU A 33 10.39 -8.57 -6.83
CA LEU A 33 10.29 -8.25 -8.25
C LEU A 33 10.99 -6.94 -8.67
N TYR A 34 11.54 -6.18 -7.71
CA TYR A 34 12.38 -4.99 -7.95
C TYR A 34 13.84 -5.20 -7.53
N GLU A 35 14.31 -6.45 -7.48
CA GLU A 35 15.72 -6.76 -7.21
C GLU A 35 16.61 -6.18 -8.33
N GLY A 36 17.72 -5.54 -7.93
CA GLY A 36 18.60 -4.83 -8.87
C GLY A 36 18.06 -3.49 -9.38
N GLU A 37 16.83 -3.10 -9.02
CA GLU A 37 16.25 -1.81 -9.39
C GLU A 37 16.29 -0.81 -8.23
N GLU A 38 16.61 0.46 -8.53
CA GLU A 38 16.33 1.56 -7.60
C GLU A 38 14.83 1.78 -7.46
N VAL A 39 14.35 1.96 -6.22
CA VAL A 39 12.94 2.22 -5.93
C VAL A 39 12.77 3.46 -5.06
N GLU A 40 11.69 4.18 -5.28
CA GLU A 40 11.29 5.36 -4.51
C GLU A 40 9.86 5.16 -4.01
N LEU A 41 9.62 5.41 -2.72
CA LEU A 41 8.27 5.41 -2.18
C LEU A 41 7.66 6.80 -2.36
N VAL A 42 6.60 6.90 -3.17
CA VAL A 42 5.95 8.18 -3.49
C VAL A 42 4.57 8.34 -2.87
N GLY A 43 4.06 7.31 -2.19
CA GLY A 43 2.77 7.37 -1.51
C GLY A 43 2.56 6.23 -0.53
N TYR A 44 1.95 6.53 0.61
CA TYR A 44 1.53 5.55 1.60
C TYR A 44 0.21 6.01 2.23
N THR A 45 -0.85 5.22 2.09
CA THR A 45 -2.16 5.58 2.63
C THR A 45 -3.00 4.36 2.98
N THR A 46 -4.17 4.59 3.57
CA THR A 46 -5.15 3.53 3.86
C THR A 46 -6.24 3.47 2.80
N CYS A 47 -7.02 2.39 2.74
CA CYS A 47 -8.20 2.29 1.88
C CYS A 47 -9.37 3.19 2.32
N GLY A 48 -9.26 3.95 3.42
CA GLY A 48 -10.35 4.79 3.95
C GLY A 48 -11.42 4.02 4.73
N GLY A 49 -11.26 2.71 4.93
CA GLY A 49 -12.20 1.86 5.67
C GLY A 49 -13.38 1.44 4.81
N CYS A 50 -14.05 0.34 5.16
CA CYS A 50 -15.17 -0.18 4.37
C CYS A 50 -16.23 0.92 4.17
N PRO A 51 -16.70 1.21 2.95
CA PRO A 51 -16.62 0.41 1.72
C PRO A 51 -15.33 0.57 0.88
N GLY A 52 -14.35 1.35 1.33
CA GLY A 52 -13.05 1.54 0.66
C GLY A 52 -12.92 2.90 -0.03
N GLY A 53 -13.59 3.95 0.45
CA GLY A 53 -13.72 5.21 -0.29
C GLY A 53 -12.39 5.85 -0.74
N ASN A 54 -11.28 5.60 -0.03
CA ASN A 54 -9.99 6.16 -0.44
C ASN A 54 -9.37 5.41 -1.64
N VAL A 55 -9.76 4.16 -1.93
CA VAL A 55 -9.22 3.42 -3.09
C VAL A 55 -9.71 3.95 -4.43
N GLU A 56 -10.80 4.72 -4.44
CA GLU A 56 -11.32 5.37 -5.65
C GLU A 56 -10.50 6.61 -6.03
N TYR A 57 -9.92 7.29 -5.03
CA TYR A 57 -9.19 8.54 -5.21
C TYR A 57 -7.67 8.36 -5.18
N ALA A 58 -7.16 7.61 -4.20
CA ALA A 58 -5.73 7.50 -3.93
C ALA A 58 -4.90 7.05 -5.14
N PRO A 59 -5.35 6.10 -6.00
CA PRO A 59 -4.56 5.71 -7.16
C PRO A 59 -4.35 6.83 -8.17
N ALA A 60 -5.38 7.65 -8.41
CA ALA A 60 -5.29 8.78 -9.33
C ALA A 60 -4.35 9.87 -8.78
N GLU A 61 -4.40 10.12 -7.47
CA GLU A 61 -3.52 11.05 -6.78
C GLU A 61 -2.06 10.56 -6.79
N MET A 62 -1.81 9.31 -6.42
CA MET A 62 -0.48 8.69 -6.47
C MET A 62 0.10 8.69 -7.88
N LYS A 63 -0.71 8.41 -8.91
CA LYS A 63 -0.28 8.50 -10.31
C LYS A 63 0.13 9.91 -10.71
N LYS A 64 -0.59 10.94 -10.26
CA LYS A 64 -0.20 12.35 -10.48
C LYS A 64 1.13 12.71 -9.82
N ASN A 65 1.43 12.09 -8.66
CA ASN A 65 2.72 12.22 -7.98
C ASN A 65 3.82 11.32 -8.59
N GLY A 66 3.51 10.62 -9.68
CA GLY A 66 4.48 9.83 -10.44
C GLY A 66 4.59 8.37 -10.02
N ALA A 67 3.65 7.79 -9.28
CA ALA A 67 3.65 6.36 -8.99
C ALA A 67 3.51 5.53 -10.27
N ASP A 68 4.45 4.61 -10.49
CA ASP A 68 4.42 3.63 -11.57
C ASP A 68 3.60 2.40 -11.19
N VAL A 69 3.68 1.99 -9.92
CA VAL A 69 3.02 0.80 -9.37
C VAL A 69 2.45 1.11 -8.00
N ILE A 70 1.26 0.59 -7.71
CA ILE A 70 0.62 0.68 -6.41
C ILE A 70 0.47 -0.74 -5.83
N HIS A 71 1.09 -0.96 -4.68
CA HIS A 71 0.98 -2.21 -3.93
C HIS A 71 -0.19 -2.16 -2.96
N LEU A 72 -1.03 -3.19 -2.99
CA LEU A 72 -2.01 -3.46 -1.95
C LEU A 72 -1.34 -4.31 -0.87
N ALA A 73 -1.11 -3.73 0.31
CA ALA A 73 -0.39 -4.41 1.37
C ALA A 73 -1.17 -5.60 1.95
N THR A 74 -0.46 -6.49 2.66
CA THR A 74 -1.02 -7.73 3.23
C THR A 74 -2.29 -7.53 4.04
N GLY A 75 -2.46 -6.39 4.72
CA GLY A 75 -3.67 -6.05 5.47
C GLY A 75 -4.96 -5.97 4.64
N LEU A 76 -4.86 -5.93 3.30
CA LEU A 76 -5.98 -6.01 2.36
C LEU A 76 -6.26 -7.44 1.86
N VAL A 77 -5.30 -8.37 2.05
CA VAL A 77 -5.36 -9.73 1.49
C VAL A 77 -5.69 -10.76 2.57
N VAL A 78 -5.31 -10.51 3.83
CA VAL A 78 -5.69 -11.39 4.95
C VAL A 78 -7.15 -11.14 5.31
N GLY A 79 -7.92 -12.23 5.39
CA GLY A 79 -9.39 -12.25 5.37
C GLY A 79 -10.11 -11.12 6.10
N TYR A 80 -11.24 -10.70 5.56
CA TYR A 80 -12.08 -9.65 6.14
C TYR A 80 -12.83 -10.16 7.38
N PRO A 81 -12.59 -9.60 8.59
CA PRO A 81 -13.50 -9.72 9.72
C PRO A 81 -14.95 -9.41 9.35
N PRO A 82 -15.89 -9.93 10.15
CA PRO A 82 -17.28 -9.50 10.09
C PRO A 82 -17.36 -7.97 10.09
N CYS A 83 -18.19 -7.42 9.21
CA CYS A 83 -18.39 -5.98 9.16
C CYS A 83 -18.98 -5.52 10.50
N PRO A 84 -18.39 -4.52 11.20
CA PRO A 84 -18.92 -4.04 12.46
C PRO A 84 -20.24 -3.27 12.31
N ARG A 85 -20.71 -3.09 11.07
CA ARG A 85 -21.98 -2.45 10.70
C ARG A 85 -22.99 -3.44 10.10
N LEU A 86 -22.77 -4.75 10.27
CA LEU A 86 -23.75 -5.81 10.00
C LEU A 86 -24.44 -6.22 11.30
#